data_AF-A0A8T4V0D8-F1
#
_entry.id   AF-A0A8T4V0D8-F1
#
_cell.length_a   1.000
_cell.length_b   1.000
_cell.length_c   1.000
_cell.angle_alpha   90.00
_cell.angle_beta   90.00
_cell.angle_gamma   90.00
#
_symmetry.space_group_name_H-M   'P 1'
#
loop_
_entity.id
_entity.type
_entity.pdbx_description
1 polymer ?
#
loop_
_entity_poly.entity_id
_entity_poly.type
_entity_poly.pdbx_seq_one_letter_code
_entity_poly.pdbx_strand_id
1 'polypeptide(L)'
;LEGYNGLGTGMGIIYMGMLGLYAYLNDRNIAALIALVVFCALIAFYFYNRFPAKILPGDSLTYLLGASITVVAITGNIEKAAIVSSIPFFIEFFLKLISKFKAQSYGHYYKGKIKVNHNKIYSLPHIFAITGRYTEKQIVYFMMLIQLFFSSLIWLI
;
A
#
# COMPACT_ATOMS: atom_id res chain seq x y z
N LEU A 1 5.81 3.27 0.67
CA LEU A 1 5.91 1.88 1.20
C LEU A 1 6.03 0.95 0.01
N GLU A 2 7.23 0.47 -0.29
CA GLU A 2 7.53 -0.35 -1.48
C GLU A 2 8.68 -1.31 -1.17
N GLY A 3 9.01 -2.21 -2.11
CA GLY A 3 10.20 -3.08 -2.02
C GLY A 3 9.93 -4.58 -2.18
N TYR A 4 8.67 -4.97 -2.38
CA TYR A 4 8.28 -6.36 -2.67
C TYR A 4 7.34 -6.39 -3.87
N ASN A 5 7.39 -7.49 -4.63
CA ASN A 5 6.63 -7.71 -5.85
C ASN A 5 5.12 -7.76 -5.57
N GLY A 6 4.39 -6.76 -6.06
CA GLY A 6 2.96 -6.63 -5.83
C GLY A 6 2.58 -5.84 -4.59
N LEU A 7 3.55 -5.32 -3.80
CA LEU A 7 3.24 -4.61 -2.55
C LEU A 7 2.47 -3.32 -2.80
N GLY A 8 3.08 -2.36 -3.50
CA GLY A 8 2.46 -1.06 -3.75
C GLY A 8 1.16 -1.16 -4.51
N THR A 9 1.15 -1.92 -5.61
CA THR A 9 -0.06 -2.12 -6.41
C THR A 9 -1.14 -2.86 -5.61
N GLY A 10 -0.79 -3.88 -4.83
CA GLY A 10 -1.74 -4.63 -4.01
C GLY A 10 -2.40 -3.78 -2.94
N MET A 11 -1.61 -2.97 -2.21
CA MET A 11 -2.15 -1.98 -1.27
C MET A 11 -2.98 -0.91 -2.01
N GLY A 12 -2.48 -0.45 -3.17
CA GLY A 12 -3.13 0.43 -4.15
C GLY A 12 -4.56 0.05 -4.46
N ILE A 13 -4.76 -1.19 -4.90
CA ILE A 13 -6.07 -1.76 -5.22
C ILE A 13 -7.01 -1.63 -4.02
N ILE A 14 -6.53 -1.93 -2.81
CA ILE A 14 -7.38 -1.93 -1.63
C ILE A 14 -7.83 -0.51 -1.28
N TYR A 15 -6.92 0.43 -1.12
CA TYR A 15 -7.33 1.76 -0.67
C TYR A 15 -8.05 2.55 -1.76
N MET A 16 -7.68 2.40 -3.05
CA MET A 16 -8.41 3.07 -4.14
C MET A 16 -9.79 2.47 -4.35
N GLY A 17 -9.92 1.14 -4.25
CA GLY A 17 -11.22 0.47 -4.30
C GLY A 17 -12.13 0.90 -3.14
N MET A 18 -11.59 0.92 -1.91
CA MET A 18 -12.36 1.31 -0.73
C MET A 18 -12.79 2.78 -0.76
N LEU A 19 -11.86 3.69 -1.11
CA LEU A 19 -12.17 5.12 -1.22
C LEU A 19 -13.14 5.40 -2.38
N GLY A 20 -13.01 4.68 -3.50
CA GLY A 20 -13.94 4.79 -4.62
C GLY A 20 -15.35 4.34 -4.26
N LEU A 21 -15.48 3.21 -3.55
CA LEU A 21 -16.76 2.74 -3.05
C LEU A 21 -17.36 3.71 -2.01
N TYR A 22 -16.55 4.18 -1.06
CA TYR A 22 -16.98 5.15 -0.07
C TYR A 22 -17.44 6.47 -0.71
N ALA A 23 -16.69 6.99 -1.68
CA ALA A 23 -17.07 8.17 -2.45
C ALA A 23 -18.39 7.96 -3.20
N TYR A 24 -18.57 6.81 -3.84
CA TYR A 24 -19.79 6.50 -4.59
C TYR A 24 -21.03 6.47 -3.69
N LEU A 25 -20.94 5.82 -2.53
CA LEU A 25 -22.07 5.73 -1.59
C LEU A 25 -22.39 7.06 -0.87
N ASN A 26 -21.48 8.04 -0.93
CA ASN A 26 -21.68 9.39 -0.39
C ASN A 26 -21.98 10.43 -1.49
N ASP A 27 -22.43 9.99 -2.67
CA ASP A 27 -22.77 10.83 -3.83
C ASP A 27 -21.60 11.71 -4.34
N ARG A 28 -20.35 11.29 -4.09
CA ARG A 28 -19.12 11.99 -4.53
C ARG A 28 -18.65 11.43 -5.86
N ASN A 29 -19.48 11.58 -6.89
CA ASN A 29 -19.32 10.91 -8.19
C ASN A 29 -17.97 11.17 -8.88
N ILE A 30 -17.45 12.40 -8.84
CA ILE A 30 -16.15 12.73 -9.47
C ILE A 30 -15.01 11.98 -8.77
N ALA A 31 -14.97 12.02 -7.44
CA ALA A 31 -13.96 11.33 -6.65
C ALA A 31 -14.07 9.80 -6.81
N ALA A 32 -15.30 9.28 -6.83
CA ALA A 32 -15.57 7.87 -7.08
C ALA A 32 -15.04 7.42 -8.44
N LEU A 33 -15.32 8.20 -9.50
CA LEU A 33 -14.86 7.92 -10.86
C LEU A 33 -13.33 7.85 -10.92
N ILE A 34 -12.64 8.87 -10.40
CA ILE A 34 -11.17 8.90 -10.37
C ILE A 34 -10.62 7.69 -9.62
N ALA A 35 -11.17 7.40 -8.44
CA ALA A 35 -10.69 6.31 -7.61
C ALA A 35 -10.89 4.94 -8.26
N LEU A 36 -12.08 4.69 -8.84
CA LEU A 36 -12.43 3.42 -9.47
C LEU A 36 -11.69 3.19 -10.80
N VAL A 37 -11.39 4.24 -11.56
CA VAL A 37 -10.54 4.12 -12.76
C VAL A 37 -9.13 3.68 -12.38
N VAL A 38 -8.52 4.33 -11.37
CA VAL A 38 -7.20 3.94 -10.87
C VAL A 38 -7.23 2.52 -10.31
N PHE A 39 -8.26 2.15 -9.55
CA PHE A 39 -8.48 0.79 -9.05
C PHE A 39 -8.46 -0.26 -10.18
N CYS A 40 -9.24 -0.06 -11.25
CA CYS A 40 -9.28 -0.97 -12.39
C CYS A 40 -7.93 -1.05 -13.11
N ALA A 41 -7.24 0.08 -13.30
CA ALA A 41 -5.91 0.12 -13.89
C ALA A 41 -4.88 -0.66 -13.05
N LEU A 42 -4.97 -0.55 -11.72
CA LEU A 42 -4.09 -1.27 -10.81
C LEU A 42 -4.37 -2.77 -10.81
N ILE A 43 -5.63 -3.22 -10.94
CA ILE A 43 -5.94 -4.65 -11.11
C ILE A 43 -5.22 -5.21 -12.35
N ALA A 44 -5.32 -4.51 -13.47
CA ALA A 44 -4.61 -4.89 -14.70
C ALA A 44 -3.10 -4.93 -14.50
N PHE A 45 -2.51 -3.89 -13.88
CA PHE A 45 -1.09 -3.82 -13.59
C PHE A 45 -0.62 -4.92 -12.63
N TYR A 46 -1.43 -5.25 -11.61
CA TYR A 46 -1.10 -6.24 -10.59
C TYR A 46 -0.94 -7.64 -11.16
N PHE A 47 -1.62 -8.00 -12.26
CA PHE A 47 -1.40 -9.29 -12.92
C PHE A 47 0.05 -9.49 -13.38
N TYR A 48 0.73 -8.40 -13.75
CA TYR A 48 2.12 -8.40 -14.20
C TYR A 48 3.10 -8.04 -13.07
N ASN A 49 2.65 -7.32 -12.04
CA ASN A 49 3.51 -6.90 -10.93
C ASN A 49 3.52 -7.87 -9.73
N ARG A 50 2.50 -8.73 -9.58
CA ARG A 50 2.48 -9.75 -8.52
C ARG A 50 3.66 -10.71 -8.65
N PHE A 51 4.10 -11.27 -7.53
CA PHE A 51 5.22 -12.22 -7.52
C PHE A 51 4.95 -13.48 -8.39
N PRO A 52 5.90 -13.89 -9.24
CA PRO A 52 7.15 -13.20 -9.59
C PRO A 52 6.89 -12.04 -10.57
N ALA A 53 7.36 -10.83 -10.23
CA ALA A 53 7.04 -9.63 -11.01
C ALA A 53 7.70 -9.66 -12.39
N LYS A 54 6.93 -9.30 -13.41
CA LYS A 54 7.39 -9.10 -14.79
C LYS A 54 7.65 -7.63 -15.10
N ILE A 55 6.93 -6.74 -14.42
CA ILE A 55 7.08 -5.28 -14.52
C ILE A 55 7.16 -4.68 -13.12
N LEU A 56 7.95 -3.62 -12.98
CA LEU A 56 8.10 -2.89 -11.73
C LEU A 56 7.37 -1.54 -11.83
N PRO A 57 6.78 -1.06 -10.72
CA PRO A 57 5.99 0.16 -10.70
C PRO A 57 6.86 1.42 -10.80
N GLY A 58 8.03 1.38 -10.15
CA GLY A 58 8.93 2.53 -10.03
C GLY A 58 8.30 3.71 -9.29
N ASP A 59 9.02 4.83 -9.31
CA ASP A 59 8.55 6.08 -8.69
C ASP A 59 7.35 6.67 -9.41
N SER A 60 7.22 6.42 -10.73
CA SER A 60 6.10 6.88 -11.54
C SER A 60 4.75 6.43 -10.98
N LEU A 61 4.60 5.14 -10.65
CA LEU A 61 3.36 4.65 -10.05
C LEU A 61 3.19 5.14 -8.62
N THR A 62 4.28 5.18 -7.85
CA THR A 62 4.22 5.60 -6.43
C THR A 62 3.75 7.05 -6.29
N TYR A 63 4.27 7.97 -7.13
CA TYR A 63 3.82 9.35 -7.16
C TYR A 63 2.40 9.49 -7.70
N LEU A 64 2.05 8.74 -8.75
CA LEU A 64 0.68 8.73 -9.28
C LEU A 64 -0.33 8.34 -8.19
N LEU A 65 -0.01 7.31 -7.41
CA LEU A 65 -0.86 6.81 -6.34
C LEU A 65 -1.04 7.80 -5.19
N GLY A 66 0.03 8.45 -4.75
CA GLY A 66 -0.02 9.51 -3.73
C GLY A 66 -0.78 10.75 -4.19
N ALA A 67 -0.60 11.16 -5.44
CA ALA A 67 -1.36 12.26 -6.03
C ALA A 67 -2.85 11.88 -6.16
N SER A 68 -3.15 10.67 -6.62
CA SER A 68 -4.52 10.20 -6.84
C SER A 68 -5.33 10.16 -5.55
N ILE A 69 -4.79 9.63 -4.45
CA ILE A 69 -5.50 9.62 -3.16
C ILE A 69 -5.77 11.04 -2.66
N THR A 70 -4.84 11.97 -2.88
CA THR A 70 -4.99 13.38 -2.50
C THR A 70 -6.08 14.07 -3.32
N VAL A 71 -6.10 13.86 -4.64
CA VAL A 71 -7.13 14.40 -5.53
C VAL A 71 -8.50 13.85 -5.16
N VAL A 72 -8.61 12.54 -4.92
CA VAL A 72 -9.86 11.89 -4.48
C VAL A 72 -10.35 12.47 -3.14
N ALA A 73 -9.43 12.68 -2.19
CA ALA A 73 -9.74 13.26 -0.89
C ALA A 73 -10.37 14.65 -1.01
N ILE A 74 -9.70 15.56 -1.72
CA ILE A 74 -10.08 16.97 -1.84
C ILE A 74 -11.33 17.13 -2.71
N THR A 75 -11.37 16.48 -3.88
CA THR A 75 -12.53 16.60 -4.80
C THR A 75 -13.78 15.92 -4.26
N GLY A 76 -13.60 14.88 -3.43
CA GLY A 76 -14.71 14.18 -2.78
C GLY A 76 -15.14 14.81 -1.46
N ASN A 77 -14.38 15.75 -0.89
CA ASN A 77 -14.56 16.21 0.49
C ASN A 77 -14.64 15.03 1.48
N ILE A 78 -13.72 14.07 1.31
CA ILE A 78 -13.59 12.83 2.10
C ILE A 78 -12.19 12.69 2.72
N GLU A 79 -11.60 13.81 3.12
CA GLU A 79 -10.24 13.88 3.67
C GLU A 79 -10.07 13.00 4.89
N LYS A 80 -11.10 12.92 5.75
CA LYS A 80 -11.09 12.03 6.92
C LYS A 80 -10.94 10.57 6.50
N ALA A 81 -11.70 10.12 5.50
CA ALA A 81 -11.61 8.76 4.97
C ALA A 81 -10.22 8.49 4.36
N ALA A 82 -9.71 9.44 3.58
CA ALA A 82 -8.38 9.31 2.97
C ALA A 82 -7.26 9.24 4.01
N ILE A 83 -7.33 10.04 5.09
CA ILE A 83 -6.37 10.02 6.20
C ILE A 83 -6.41 8.66 6.91
N VAL A 84 -7.61 8.15 7.24
CA VAL A 84 -7.79 6.83 7.88
C VAL A 84 -7.19 5.71 7.01
N SER A 85 -7.49 5.72 5.70
CA SER A 85 -6.92 4.77 4.74
C SER A 85 -5.39 4.85 4.64
N SER A 86 -4.82 6.04 4.87
CA SER A 86 -3.39 6.33 4.76
C SER A 86 -2.58 6.04 6.02
N ILE A 87 -3.21 5.59 7.11
CA ILE A 87 -2.52 5.28 8.38
C ILE A 87 -1.31 4.36 8.20
N PRO A 88 -1.36 3.26 7.41
CA PRO A 88 -0.18 2.43 7.17
C PRO A 88 1.01 3.21 6.58
N PHE A 89 0.75 4.19 5.71
CA PHE A 89 1.79 5.01 5.09
C PHE A 89 2.41 5.99 6.09
N PHE A 90 1.60 6.56 6.98
CA PHE A 90 2.11 7.38 8.09
C PHE A 90 2.96 6.55 9.06
N ILE A 91 2.51 5.34 9.43
CA ILE A 91 3.29 4.43 10.27
C ILE A 91 4.64 4.11 9.60
N GLU A 92 4.64 3.78 8.30
CA GLU A 92 5.87 3.56 7.54
C GLU A 92 6.80 4.78 7.58
N PHE A 93 6.26 5.98 7.39
CA PHE A 93 7.03 7.22 7.44
C PHE A 93 7.71 7.42 8.80
N PHE A 94 7.00 7.21 9.91
CA PHE A 94 7.58 7.31 11.24
C PHE A 94 8.61 6.21 11.53
N LEU A 95 8.38 4.98 11.06
CA LEU A 95 9.38 3.91 11.18
C LEU A 95 10.67 4.25 10.41
N LYS A 96 10.54 4.86 9.22
CA LYS A 96 11.68 5.32 8.43
C LYS A 96 12.41 6.48 9.07
N LEU A 97 11.69 7.40 9.71
CA LEU A 97 12.27 8.50 10.48
C LEU A 97 13.23 8.00 11.57
N ILE A 98 12.89 6.91 12.28
CA ILE A 98 13.77 6.29 13.30
C ILE A 98 15.12 5.89 12.70
N SER A 99 15.13 5.44 11.44
CA SER A 99 16.36 5.09 10.71
C SER A 99 17.02 6.27 9.99
N LYS A 100 16.52 7.51 10.16
CA LYS A 100 16.91 8.69 9.38
C LYS A 100 16.80 8.45 7.87
N PHE A 101 15.78 7.70 7.45
CA PHE A 101 15.53 7.28 6.06
C PHE A 101 16.67 6.48 5.41
N LYS A 102 17.57 5.89 6.19
CA LYS A 102 18.68 5.07 5.65
C LYS A 102 18.33 3.60 5.50
N ALA A 103 17.38 3.10 6.30
CA ALA A 103 17.00 1.69 6.21
C ALA A 103 16.20 1.44 4.92
N GLN A 104 16.53 0.37 4.21
CA GLN A 104 15.72 -0.14 3.10
C GLN A 104 14.48 -0.85 3.65
N SER A 105 13.41 -0.98 2.85
CA SER A 105 12.18 -1.68 3.26
C SER A 105 12.18 -3.17 2.90
N TYR A 106 13.08 -3.58 2.02
CA TYR A 106 13.17 -4.94 1.51
C TYR A 106 14.24 -5.75 2.25
N GLY A 107 14.05 -7.08 2.25
CA GLY A 107 15.02 -8.04 2.77
C GLY A 107 15.73 -8.80 1.64
N HIS A 108 16.65 -9.67 2.02
CA HIS A 108 17.32 -10.57 1.09
C HIS A 108 16.63 -11.93 1.03
N TYR A 109 16.79 -12.60 -0.09
CA TYR A 109 16.33 -13.96 -0.27
C TYR A 109 17.16 -14.93 0.59
N TYR A 110 16.47 -15.76 1.38
CA TYR A 110 17.05 -16.74 2.27
C TYR A 110 16.21 -18.02 2.26
N LYS A 111 16.69 -19.06 1.57
CA LYS A 111 16.06 -20.41 1.54
C LYS A 111 14.56 -20.38 1.18
N GLY A 112 14.17 -19.68 0.12
CA GLY A 112 12.76 -19.57 -0.30
C GLY A 112 11.95 -18.53 0.46
N LYS A 113 12.57 -17.83 1.41
CA LYS A 113 11.95 -16.85 2.31
C LYS A 113 12.67 -15.52 2.22
N ILE A 114 12.13 -14.51 2.88
CA ILE A 114 12.76 -13.19 2.98
C ILE A 114 13.27 -12.99 4.40
N LYS A 115 14.53 -12.54 4.52
CA LYS A 115 15.15 -12.17 5.78
C LYS A 115 15.82 -10.81 5.69
N VAL A 116 15.65 -9.98 6.72
CA VAL A 116 16.35 -8.69 6.83
C VAL A 116 17.65 -8.85 7.63
N ASN A 117 18.70 -8.10 7.26
CA ASN A 117 20.03 -8.19 7.86
C ASN A 117 20.17 -7.48 9.22
N HIS A 118 19.08 -6.93 9.76
CA HIS A 118 19.09 -6.21 11.03
C HIS A 118 17.94 -6.67 11.94
N ASN A 119 18.12 -6.54 13.25
CA ASN A 119 17.13 -6.99 14.23
C ASN A 119 16.10 -5.92 14.64
N LYS A 120 16.16 -4.71 14.06
CA LYS A 120 15.26 -3.59 14.38
C LYS A 120 14.19 -3.40 13.30
N ILE A 121 13.00 -2.96 13.69
CA ILE A 121 11.89 -2.67 12.77
C ILE A 121 12.01 -1.20 12.33
N TYR A 122 12.22 -0.98 11.04
CA TYR A 122 12.35 0.35 10.42
C TYR A 122 11.39 0.55 9.25
N SER A 123 10.56 -0.45 8.98
CA SER A 123 9.58 -0.47 7.90
C SER A 123 8.52 -1.52 8.27
N LEU A 124 7.26 -1.30 7.90
CA LEU A 124 6.15 -2.19 8.21
C LEU A 124 6.39 -3.66 7.77
N PRO A 125 6.91 -3.95 6.57
CA PRO A 125 7.22 -5.32 6.16
C PRO A 125 8.27 -6.01 7.04
N HIS A 126 9.14 -5.24 7.73
CA HIS A 126 10.15 -5.83 8.62
C HIS A 126 9.55 -6.59 9.79
N ILE A 127 8.33 -6.26 10.21
CA ILE A 127 7.58 -7.01 11.24
C ILE A 127 7.54 -8.51 10.87
N PHE A 128 7.34 -8.82 9.59
CA PHE A 128 7.27 -10.18 9.09
C PHE A 128 8.64 -10.68 8.62
N ALA A 129 9.40 -9.83 7.91
CA ALA A 129 10.64 -10.22 7.26
C ALA A 129 11.82 -10.46 8.23
N ILE A 130 11.84 -9.86 9.43
CA ILE A 130 12.93 -10.07 10.42
C ILE A 130 13.03 -11.55 10.83
N THR A 131 11.89 -12.23 10.95
CA THR A 131 11.85 -13.63 11.41
C THR A 131 12.46 -14.61 10.40
N GLY A 132 12.56 -14.23 9.11
CA GLY A 132 12.98 -15.15 8.05
C GLY A 132 12.02 -16.30 7.81
N ARG A 133 10.78 -16.24 8.34
CA ARG A 133 9.82 -17.36 8.30
C ARG A 133 8.88 -17.34 7.10
N TYR A 134 8.71 -16.19 6.46
CA TYR A 134 7.70 -15.95 5.44
C TYR A 134 8.29 -15.78 4.05
N THR A 135 7.55 -16.21 3.04
CA THR A 135 7.83 -15.93 1.64
C THR A 135 7.47 -14.49 1.30
N GLU A 136 7.99 -13.98 0.19
CA GLU A 136 7.65 -12.65 -0.30
C GLU A 136 6.15 -12.46 -0.52
N LYS A 137 5.50 -13.46 -1.15
CA LYS A 137 4.03 -13.47 -1.32
C LYS A 137 3.28 -13.32 -0.01
N GLN A 138 3.70 -14.07 1.02
CA GLN A 138 3.06 -14.01 2.34
C GLN A 138 3.20 -12.63 2.97
N ILE A 139 4.39 -12.02 2.90
CA ILE A 139 4.61 -10.66 3.41
C ILE A 139 3.71 -9.66 2.71
N VAL A 140 3.62 -9.74 1.37
CA VAL A 140 2.72 -8.88 0.58
C VAL A 140 1.26 -9.07 0.98
N TYR A 141 0.80 -10.31 1.14
CA TYR A 141 -0.57 -10.57 1.60
C TYR A 141 -0.83 -10.06 3.02
N PHE A 142 0.12 -10.16 3.94
CA PHE A 142 -0.03 -9.56 5.26
C PHE A 142 -0.13 -8.03 5.20
N MET A 143 0.66 -7.38 4.34
CA MET A 143 0.56 -5.93 4.10
C MET A 143 -0.79 -5.54 3.50
N MET A 144 -1.28 -6.32 2.54
CA MET A 144 -2.63 -6.15 1.99
C MET A 144 -3.71 -6.31 3.06
N LEU A 145 -3.60 -7.29 3.96
CA LEU A 145 -4.54 -7.46 5.06
C LEU A 145 -4.51 -6.28 6.05
N ILE A 146 -3.33 -5.76 6.38
CA ILE A 146 -3.19 -4.54 7.19
C ILE A 146 -3.85 -3.36 6.48
N GLN A 147 -3.60 -3.18 5.18
CA GLN A 147 -4.23 -2.12 4.41
C GLN A 147 -5.75 -2.26 4.41
N LEU A 148 -6.26 -3.47 4.20
CA LEU A 148 -7.69 -3.76 4.21
C LEU A 148 -8.32 -3.42 5.55
N PHE A 149 -7.66 -3.79 6.66
CA PHE A 149 -8.11 -3.44 8.00
C PHE A 149 -8.25 -1.92 8.16
N PHE A 150 -7.20 -1.15 7.88
CA PHE A 150 -7.23 0.31 8.03
C PHE A 150 -8.21 0.99 7.05
N SER A 151 -8.24 0.57 5.79
CA SER A 151 -9.22 1.08 4.82
C SER A 151 -10.66 0.76 5.23
N SER A 152 -10.92 -0.35 5.91
CA SER A 152 -12.27 -0.70 6.36
C SER A 152 -12.75 0.18 7.53
N LEU A 153 -11.84 0.79 8.30
CA LEU A 153 -12.21 1.70 9.40
C LEU A 153 -12.90 2.98 8.90
N ILE A 154 -12.80 3.28 7.60
CA ILE A 154 -13.50 4.40 6.97
C ILE A 154 -15.03 4.30 7.17
N TRP A 155 -15.59 3.09 7.29
CA TRP A 155 -17.03 2.89 7.48
C TRP A 155 -17.51 3.21 8.90
N LEU A 156 -16.61 3.54 9.83
CA LEU A 156 -16.94 3.91 11.20
C LEU A 156 -17.06 5.42 11.41
N ILE A 157 -16.79 6.23 10.38
CA ILE A 157 -16.81 7.70 10.42
C ILE A 157 -17.92 8.26 9.53
#